data_AF-A0A7V5FR06-F1
#
_entry.id   AF-A0A7V5FR06-F1
#
_cell.length_a   1.000
_cell.length_b   1.000
_cell.length_c   1.000
_cell.angle_alpha   90.00
_cell.angle_beta   90.00
_cell.angle_gamma   90.00
#
_symmetry.space_group_name_H-M   'P 1'
#
loop_
_entity.id
_entity.type
_entity.pdbx_description
1 polymer ?
#
loop_
_entity_poly.entity_id
_entity_poly.type
_entity_poly.pdbx_seq_one_letter_code
_entity_poly.pdbx_strand_id
1 'polypeptide(L)'
;MDGAFLLLVITIAVVVLFDFTNGFHDAADMIATCIAARAMKPGMAILLVTSFTFLGPFVGGLAVADTVGQFVRIGGRPSIFAESIVLAAILAAVCYNLLTWKFGLPTSSSNSLVGGLVGSGLYAMGSGSVNWGFNALLHGELTGVVKIIIGLFISPLAGFIGGFLLMGLFMRLFRRLSYKSRKLFVFSQYLTTAWLGFTHGTNDAQKGMAIIGMLLLSAGHYRVYTIPDWAILLCATSITLG
;
A
#
# COMPACT_ATOMS: atom_id res chain seq x y z
N MET A 1 -27.64 -17.01 -8.83
CA MET A 1 -26.59 -15.98 -8.80
C MET A 1 -25.69 -16.24 -9.98
N ASP A 2 -25.49 -15.24 -10.84
CA ASP A 2 -24.62 -15.39 -12.01
C ASP A 2 -23.17 -15.63 -11.55
N GLY A 3 -22.47 -16.58 -12.17
CA GLY A 3 -21.14 -16.99 -11.73
C GLY A 3 -20.12 -15.84 -11.66
N ALA A 4 -20.26 -14.84 -12.53
CA ALA A 4 -19.45 -13.62 -12.51
C ALA A 4 -19.68 -12.77 -11.25
N PHE A 5 -20.93 -12.59 -10.83
CA PHE A 5 -21.22 -11.81 -9.62
C PHE A 5 -20.67 -12.49 -8.35
N LEU A 6 -20.76 -13.82 -8.28
CA LEU A 6 -20.20 -14.58 -7.17
C LEU A 6 -18.66 -14.43 -7.13
N LEU A 7 -18.00 -14.53 -8.28
CA LEU A 7 -16.55 -14.37 -8.38
C LEU A 7 -16.09 -12.97 -7.99
N LEU A 8 -16.82 -11.93 -8.42
CA LEU A 8 -16.58 -10.54 -8.02
C LEU A 8 -16.64 -10.38 -6.50
N VAL A 9 -17.69 -10.89 -5.85
CA VAL A 9 -17.86 -10.80 -4.38
C VAL A 9 -16.73 -11.52 -3.65
N ILE A 10 -16.36 -12.73 -4.10
CA ILE A 10 -15.22 -13.49 -3.55
C ILE A 10 -13.93 -12.68 -3.70
N THR A 11 -13.70 -12.11 -4.88
CA THR A 11 -12.48 -11.34 -5.15
C THR A 11 -12.40 -10.10 -4.29
N ILE A 12 -13.50 -9.37 -4.10
CA ILE A 12 -13.56 -8.22 -3.18
C ILE A 12 -13.26 -8.68 -1.74
N ALA A 13 -13.81 -9.81 -1.29
CA ALA A 13 -13.51 -10.34 0.04
C ALA A 13 -12.01 -10.66 0.21
N VAL A 14 -11.35 -11.14 -0.84
CA VAL A 14 -9.90 -11.39 -0.84
C VAL A 14 -9.10 -10.08 -0.88
N VAL A 15 -9.58 -9.02 -1.57
CA VAL A 15 -8.99 -7.67 -1.47
C VAL A 15 -9.03 -7.17 -0.02
N VAL A 16 -10.18 -7.31 0.64
CA VAL A 16 -10.34 -6.91 2.05
C VAL A 16 -9.36 -7.68 2.92
N LEU A 17 -9.24 -8.99 2.71
CA LEU A 17 -8.24 -9.80 3.41
C LEU A 17 -6.82 -9.31 3.13
N PHE A 18 -6.48 -8.96 1.89
CA PHE A 18 -5.17 -8.39 1.56
C PHE A 18 -4.90 -7.11 2.33
N ASP A 19 -5.83 -6.15 2.34
CA ASP A 19 -5.66 -4.90 3.08
C ASP A 19 -5.50 -5.14 4.58
N PHE A 20 -6.29 -6.05 5.16
CA PHE A 20 -6.13 -6.48 6.55
C PHE A 20 -4.75 -7.08 6.78
N THR A 21 -4.30 -7.97 5.88
CA THR A 21 -2.97 -8.57 6.01
C THR A 21 -1.85 -7.56 5.91
N ASN A 22 -2.06 -6.51 5.12
CA ASN A 22 -1.11 -5.44 4.94
C ASN A 22 -1.02 -4.54 6.19
N GLY A 23 -2.17 -4.18 6.76
CA GLY A 23 -2.25 -3.42 8.01
C GLY A 23 -1.49 -4.09 9.15
N PHE A 24 -1.76 -5.38 9.38
CA PHE A 24 -1.11 -6.09 10.50
C PHE A 24 0.41 -6.21 10.29
N HIS A 25 0.86 -6.41 9.05
CA HIS A 25 2.28 -6.66 8.74
C HIS A 25 3.12 -5.41 9.01
N ASP A 26 2.61 -4.25 8.60
CA ASP A 26 3.30 -2.96 8.67
C ASP A 26 3.04 -2.22 10.00
N ALA A 27 2.10 -2.68 10.83
CA ALA A 27 1.76 -2.04 12.09
C ALA A 27 2.99 -1.85 12.99
N ALA A 28 3.87 -2.85 13.04
CA ALA A 28 5.09 -2.81 13.84
C ALA A 28 6.04 -1.68 13.41
N ASP A 29 6.18 -1.45 12.11
CA ASP A 29 7.08 -0.43 11.55
C ASP A 29 6.68 0.99 11.97
N MET A 30 5.38 1.22 12.16
CA MET A 30 4.85 2.53 12.52
C MET A 30 4.98 2.87 14.01
N ILE A 31 4.87 1.86 14.89
CA ILE A 31 4.83 2.08 16.35
C ILE A 31 6.14 1.75 17.07
N ALA A 32 7.02 0.92 16.48
CA ALA A 32 8.21 0.42 17.17
C ALA A 32 9.12 1.53 17.70
N THR A 33 9.36 2.58 16.91
CA THR A 33 10.28 3.68 17.27
C THR A 33 9.80 4.45 18.50
N CYS A 34 8.52 4.81 18.56
CA CYS A 34 7.96 5.61 19.65
C CYS A 34 7.81 4.82 20.97
N ILE A 35 7.53 3.52 20.87
CA ILE A 35 7.44 2.60 22.02
C ILE A 35 8.85 2.31 22.57
N ALA A 36 9.81 2.00 21.70
CA ALA A 36 11.21 1.76 22.09
C ALA A 36 11.83 3.00 22.75
N ALA A 37 11.52 4.19 22.25
CA ALA A 37 11.94 5.46 22.86
C ALA A 37 11.22 5.81 24.18
N ARG A 38 10.23 5.01 24.59
CA ARG A 38 9.36 5.25 25.76
C ARG A 38 8.70 6.63 25.73
N ALA A 39 8.31 7.10 24.54
CA ALA A 39 7.58 8.34 24.36
C ALA A 39 6.06 8.14 24.45
N MET A 40 5.58 6.98 24.01
CA MET A 40 4.17 6.59 24.05
C MET A 40 4.00 5.22 24.71
N LYS A 41 2.87 5.04 25.40
CA LYS A 41 2.41 3.72 25.81
C LYS A 41 1.87 2.98 24.57
N PRO A 42 2.02 1.64 24.47
CA PRO A 42 1.58 0.88 23.31
C PRO A 42 0.13 1.15 22.89
N GLY A 43 -0.82 1.18 23.84
CA GLY A 43 -2.23 1.44 23.52
C GLY A 43 -2.48 2.83 22.90
N MET A 44 -1.72 3.85 23.31
CA MET A 44 -1.85 5.20 22.72
C MET A 44 -1.23 5.26 21.32
N ALA A 45 -0.10 4.57 21.12
CA ALA A 45 0.54 4.49 19.81
C ALA A 45 -0.39 3.79 18.80
N ILE A 46 -1.02 2.68 19.19
CA ILE A 46 -2.00 1.97 18.37
C ILE A 46 -3.19 2.87 18.04
N LEU A 47 -3.81 3.52 19.05
CA LEU A 47 -4.95 4.42 18.82
C LEU A 47 -4.60 5.55 17.85
N LEU A 48 -3.41 6.13 18.01
CA LEU A 48 -2.95 7.23 17.17
C LEU A 48 -2.71 6.76 15.72
N VAL A 49 -1.94 5.69 15.53
CA VAL A 49 -1.64 5.16 14.19
C VAL A 49 -2.93 4.74 13.50
N THR A 50 -3.78 3.93 14.13
CA THR A 50 -5.04 3.46 13.54
C THR A 50 -5.95 4.63 13.13
N SER A 51 -6.07 5.68 13.95
CA SER A 51 -6.85 6.87 13.61
C SER A 51 -6.35 7.56 12.34
N PHE A 52 -5.03 7.74 12.22
CA PHE A 52 -4.45 8.42 11.07
C PHE A 52 -4.35 7.53 9.82
N THR A 53 -4.12 6.23 9.99
CA THR A 53 -4.19 5.23 8.92
C THR A 53 -5.59 5.17 8.32
N PHE A 54 -6.64 5.25 9.14
CA PHE A 54 -8.02 5.31 8.65
C PHE A 54 -8.33 6.61 7.89
N LEU A 55 -7.79 7.75 8.34
CA LEU A 55 -8.04 9.05 7.72
C LEU A 55 -7.27 9.27 6.41
N GLY A 56 -6.07 8.70 6.30
CA GLY A 56 -5.18 8.85 5.16
C GLY A 56 -5.86 8.69 3.79
N PRO A 57 -6.56 7.57 3.53
CA PRO A 57 -7.14 7.30 2.23
C PRO A 57 -8.21 8.30 1.76
N PHE A 58 -8.87 9.00 2.67
CA PHE A 58 -9.88 10.02 2.33
C PHE A 58 -9.25 11.35 1.88
N VAL A 59 -7.98 11.60 2.21
CA VAL A 59 -7.27 12.86 1.96
C VAL A 59 -6.13 12.68 0.95
N GLY A 60 -5.60 11.47 0.84
CA GLY A 60 -4.36 11.12 0.15
C GLY A 60 -4.39 11.06 -1.38
N GLY A 61 -5.53 11.36 -2.01
CA GLY A 61 -5.70 11.25 -3.46
C GLY A 61 -5.69 9.80 -3.98
N LEU A 62 -5.49 9.62 -5.30
CA LEU A 62 -5.60 8.33 -5.99
C LEU A 62 -4.37 7.93 -6.82
N ALA A 63 -3.24 8.61 -6.64
CA ALA A 63 -2.06 8.43 -7.50
C ALA A 63 -1.44 7.02 -7.46
N VAL A 64 -1.47 6.35 -6.31
CA VAL A 64 -1.02 4.94 -6.19
C VAL A 64 -2.04 4.06 -6.88
N ALA A 65 -3.33 4.33 -6.69
CA ALA A 65 -4.38 3.53 -7.30
C ALA A 65 -4.33 3.59 -8.83
N ASP A 66 -4.12 4.77 -9.41
CA ASP A 66 -3.94 4.95 -10.85
C ASP A 66 -2.74 4.17 -11.39
N THR A 67 -1.68 4.07 -10.60
CA THR A 67 -0.49 3.30 -10.97
C THR A 67 -0.80 1.79 -10.96
N VAL A 68 -1.43 1.30 -9.89
CA VAL A 68 -1.78 -0.12 -9.73
C VAL A 68 -2.77 -0.58 -10.80
N GLY A 69 -3.76 0.26 -11.10
CA GLY A 69 -4.77 0.03 -12.14
C GLY A 69 -4.20 -0.19 -13.54
N GLN A 70 -2.95 0.22 -13.78
CA GLN A 70 -2.32 0.21 -15.10
C GLN A 70 -1.29 -0.92 -15.30
N PHE A 71 -1.02 -1.78 -14.30
CA PHE A 71 0.02 -2.80 -14.43
C PHE A 71 -0.33 -3.90 -15.43
N VAL A 72 -1.61 -4.28 -15.49
CA VAL A 72 -2.09 -5.35 -16.38
C VAL A 72 -3.28 -4.82 -17.15
N ARG A 73 -3.19 -4.86 -18.48
CA ARG A 73 -4.27 -4.40 -19.37
C ARG A 73 -5.31 -5.50 -19.55
N ILE A 74 -6.37 -5.45 -18.73
CA ILE A 74 -7.43 -6.48 -18.72
C ILE A 74 -8.67 -6.08 -19.56
N GLY A 75 -8.67 -4.88 -20.13
CA GLY A 75 -9.80 -4.34 -20.91
C GLY A 75 -10.16 -5.19 -22.14
N GLY A 76 -11.46 -5.29 -22.43
CA GLY A 76 -11.99 -5.99 -23.60
C GLY A 76 -12.05 -7.53 -23.47
N ARG A 77 -11.84 -8.07 -22.27
CA ARG A 77 -11.93 -9.52 -21.99
C ARG A 77 -13.24 -9.87 -21.28
N PRO A 78 -13.69 -11.15 -21.32
CA PRO A 78 -14.82 -11.60 -20.52
C PRO A 78 -14.56 -11.36 -19.02
N SER A 79 -15.58 -10.87 -18.30
CA SER A 79 -15.46 -10.49 -16.88
C SER A 79 -14.87 -11.60 -16.01
N ILE A 80 -15.38 -12.83 -16.14
CA ILE A 80 -14.91 -13.99 -15.37
C ILE A 80 -13.41 -14.25 -15.57
N PHE A 81 -12.91 -14.11 -16.80
CA PHE A 81 -11.50 -14.34 -17.11
C PHE A 81 -10.62 -13.26 -16.45
N ALA A 82 -11.03 -12.00 -16.57
CA ALA A 82 -10.33 -10.87 -15.96
C ALA A 82 -10.31 -10.96 -14.43
N GLU A 83 -11.46 -11.22 -13.81
CA GLU A 83 -11.60 -11.38 -12.36
C GLU A 83 -10.76 -12.55 -11.84
N SER A 84 -10.66 -13.65 -12.59
CA SER A 84 -9.82 -14.81 -12.20
C SER A 84 -8.33 -14.47 -12.13
N ILE A 85 -7.84 -13.61 -13.03
CA ILE A 85 -6.43 -13.15 -13.03
C ILE A 85 -6.17 -12.31 -11.79
N VAL A 86 -7.05 -11.35 -11.52
CA VAL A 86 -6.96 -10.49 -10.33
C VAL A 86 -7.04 -11.33 -9.06
N LEU A 87 -8.00 -12.25 -8.96
CA LEU A 87 -8.12 -13.14 -7.81
C LEU A 87 -6.83 -13.95 -7.56
N ALA A 88 -6.26 -14.54 -8.61
CA ALA A 88 -4.99 -15.27 -8.52
C ALA A 88 -3.84 -14.37 -8.05
N ALA A 89 -3.77 -13.13 -8.55
CA ALA A 89 -2.77 -12.16 -8.14
C ALA A 89 -2.85 -11.81 -6.65
N ILE A 90 -4.05 -11.51 -6.14
CA ILE A 90 -4.23 -11.12 -4.73
C ILE A 90 -4.01 -12.32 -3.82
N LEU A 91 -4.51 -13.51 -4.19
CA LEU A 91 -4.26 -14.72 -3.41
C LEU A 91 -2.76 -15.00 -3.28
N ALA A 92 -2.00 -14.85 -4.37
CA ALA A 92 -0.55 -14.97 -4.32
C ALA A 92 0.08 -13.95 -3.36
N ALA A 93 -0.39 -12.69 -3.40
CA ALA A 93 0.10 -11.63 -2.52
C ALA A 93 -0.22 -11.89 -1.04
N VAL A 94 -1.45 -12.29 -0.72
CA VAL A 94 -1.90 -12.65 0.64
C VAL A 94 -1.11 -13.84 1.17
N CYS A 95 -0.99 -14.92 0.38
CA CYS A 95 -0.21 -16.09 0.77
C CYS A 95 1.25 -15.72 1.05
N TYR A 96 1.86 -14.86 0.22
CA TYR A 96 3.22 -14.40 0.43
C TYR A 96 3.35 -13.57 1.72
N ASN A 97 2.45 -12.62 1.95
CA ASN A 97 2.44 -11.79 3.17
C ASN A 97 2.29 -12.63 4.45
N LEU A 98 1.38 -13.61 4.45
CA LEU A 98 1.19 -14.51 5.60
C LEU A 98 2.40 -15.42 5.82
N LEU A 99 3.03 -15.89 4.74
CA LEU A 99 4.21 -16.73 4.83
C LEU A 99 5.40 -15.95 5.39
N THR A 100 5.64 -14.73 4.90
CA THR A 100 6.76 -13.91 5.35
C THR A 100 6.58 -13.45 6.78
N TRP A 101 5.34 -13.10 7.17
CA TRP A 101 4.99 -12.82 8.56
C TRP A 101 5.26 -14.01 9.47
N LYS A 102 4.85 -15.23 9.08
CA LYS A 102 5.10 -16.45 9.88
C LYS A 102 6.58 -16.68 10.14
N PHE A 103 7.45 -16.28 9.22
CA PHE A 103 8.90 -16.37 9.36
C PHE A 103 9.56 -15.11 9.93
N GLY A 104 8.77 -14.07 10.29
CA GLY A 104 9.28 -12.81 10.82
C GLY A 104 10.14 -12.02 9.82
N LEU A 105 9.92 -12.23 8.51
CA LEU A 105 10.67 -11.55 7.45
C LEU A 105 9.98 -10.21 7.13
N PRO A 106 10.68 -9.07 7.24
CA PRO A 106 10.15 -7.78 6.78
C PRO A 106 10.03 -7.81 5.26
N THR A 107 8.83 -7.61 4.73
CA THR A 107 8.55 -7.68 3.29
C THR A 107 7.59 -6.60 2.87
N SER A 108 7.63 -6.22 1.59
CA SER A 108 6.73 -5.19 1.05
C SER A 108 5.51 -5.83 0.38
N SER A 109 4.33 -5.60 0.95
CA SER A 109 3.04 -5.97 0.34
C SER A 109 2.83 -5.39 -1.05
N SER A 110 3.40 -4.20 -1.33
CA SER A 110 3.39 -3.60 -2.67
C SER A 110 4.03 -4.52 -3.70
N ASN A 111 5.20 -5.08 -3.38
CA ASN A 111 5.93 -5.96 -4.28
C ASN A 111 5.25 -7.33 -4.39
N SER A 112 4.67 -7.82 -3.30
CA SER A 112 3.84 -9.04 -3.29
C SER A 112 2.68 -8.92 -4.28
N LEU A 113 1.93 -7.81 -4.20
CA LEU A 113 0.80 -7.54 -5.09
C LEU A 113 1.23 -7.42 -6.56
N VAL A 114 2.30 -6.68 -6.81
CA VAL A 114 2.79 -6.43 -8.17
C VAL A 114 3.37 -7.70 -8.78
N GLY A 115 4.11 -8.48 -8.00
CA GLY A 115 4.56 -9.81 -8.39
C GLY A 115 3.38 -10.73 -8.72
N GLY A 116 2.32 -10.71 -7.92
CA GLY A 116 1.08 -11.44 -8.18
C GLY A 116 0.39 -11.02 -9.48
N LEU A 117 0.24 -9.71 -9.72
CA LEU A 117 -0.39 -9.15 -10.93
C LEU A 117 0.43 -9.46 -12.18
N VAL A 118 1.74 -9.25 -12.13
CA VAL A 118 2.65 -9.56 -13.24
C VAL A 118 2.67 -11.06 -13.51
N GLY A 119 2.80 -11.91 -12.48
CA GLY A 119 2.86 -13.35 -12.63
C GLY A 119 1.58 -13.95 -13.23
N SER A 120 0.42 -13.58 -12.68
CA SER A 120 -0.89 -14.01 -13.20
C SER A 120 -1.15 -13.48 -14.61
N GLY A 121 -0.82 -12.22 -14.90
CA GLY A 121 -0.94 -11.61 -16.23
C GLY A 121 -0.05 -12.29 -17.27
N LEU A 122 1.21 -12.59 -16.90
CA LEU A 122 2.13 -13.33 -17.77
C LEU A 122 1.61 -14.71 -18.12
N TYR A 123 1.12 -15.45 -17.13
CA TYR A 123 0.58 -16.79 -17.33
C TYR A 123 -0.67 -16.77 -18.22
N ALA A 124 -1.61 -15.86 -17.94
CA ALA A 124 -2.92 -15.87 -18.60
C ALA A 124 -2.94 -15.16 -19.96
N MET A 125 -2.11 -14.13 -20.16
CA MET A 125 -2.19 -13.23 -21.31
C MET A 125 -0.85 -12.96 -22.00
N GLY A 126 0.26 -13.49 -21.46
CA GLY A 126 1.61 -13.26 -21.99
C GLY A 126 2.16 -11.86 -21.70
N SER A 127 3.41 -11.64 -22.10
CA SER A 127 4.21 -10.44 -21.76
C SER A 127 3.67 -9.14 -22.32
N GLY A 128 2.90 -9.18 -23.42
CA GLY A 128 2.33 -7.98 -24.05
C GLY A 128 1.19 -7.32 -23.26
N SER A 129 0.61 -8.04 -22.30
CA SER A 129 -0.46 -7.52 -21.43
C SER A 129 0.05 -6.73 -20.23
N VAL A 130 1.32 -6.94 -19.87
CA VAL A 130 1.99 -6.32 -18.73
C VAL A 130 2.56 -4.97 -19.17
N ASN A 131 2.22 -3.93 -18.43
CA ASN A 131 2.81 -2.61 -18.64
C ASN A 131 4.21 -2.57 -18.01
N TRP A 132 5.22 -2.93 -18.79
CA TRP A 132 6.61 -2.90 -18.33
C TRP A 132 7.13 -1.48 -18.08
N GLY A 133 6.70 -0.50 -18.87
CA GLY A 133 7.12 0.90 -18.72
C GLY A 133 8.46 1.29 -19.37
N PHE A 134 9.20 0.35 -19.99
CA PHE A 134 10.51 0.65 -20.59
C PHE A 134 10.46 1.71 -21.71
N ASN A 135 9.45 1.64 -22.58
CA ASN A 135 9.29 2.63 -23.65
C ASN A 135 8.93 4.03 -23.11
N ALA A 136 8.13 4.09 -22.04
CA ALA A 136 7.77 5.34 -21.37
C ALA A 136 8.99 5.95 -20.67
N LEU A 137 9.86 5.12 -20.07
CA LEU A 137 11.09 5.56 -19.44
C LEU A 137 12.02 6.30 -20.40
N LEU A 138 12.10 5.86 -21.66
CA LEU A 138 12.89 6.54 -22.71
C LEU A 138 12.41 7.97 -22.99
N HIS A 139 11.13 8.25 -22.72
CA HIS A 139 10.53 9.57 -22.88
C HIS A 139 10.47 10.36 -21.56
N GLY A 140 11.10 9.87 -20.50
CA GLY A 140 11.12 10.49 -19.18
C GLY A 140 9.89 10.20 -18.31
N GLU A 141 9.02 9.29 -18.72
CA GLU A 141 7.81 8.92 -17.98
C GLU A 141 8.02 7.66 -17.14
N LEU A 142 7.81 7.77 -15.83
CA LEU A 142 7.88 6.64 -14.91
C LEU A 142 6.51 5.97 -14.77
N THR A 143 6.29 4.90 -15.53
CA THR A 143 5.05 4.12 -15.52
C THR A 143 5.31 2.62 -15.41
N GLY A 144 4.27 1.85 -15.11
CA GLY A 144 4.32 0.39 -15.12
C GLY A 144 5.33 -0.20 -14.13
N VAL A 145 5.75 -1.44 -14.41
CA VAL A 145 6.63 -2.24 -13.52
C VAL A 145 7.95 -1.52 -13.23
N VAL A 146 8.52 -0.80 -14.20
CA VAL A 146 9.74 0.00 -14.02
C VAL A 146 9.61 1.02 -12.89
N LYS A 147 8.45 1.69 -12.75
CA LYS A 147 8.22 2.66 -11.66
C LYS A 147 8.41 2.02 -10.28
N ILE A 148 7.93 0.79 -10.11
CA ILE A 148 8.06 0.06 -8.84
C ILE A 148 9.49 -0.41 -8.64
N ILE A 149 10.13 -0.98 -9.66
CA ILE A 149 11.52 -1.43 -9.54
C ILE A 149 12.42 -0.25 -9.14
N ILE A 150 12.25 0.91 -9.79
CA ILE A 150 12.98 2.12 -9.41
C ILE A 150 12.61 2.54 -7.98
N GLY A 151 11.31 2.56 -7.64
CA GLY A 151 10.85 2.87 -6.28
C GLY A 151 11.45 1.94 -5.21
N LEU A 152 11.62 0.66 -5.51
CA LEU A 152 12.17 -0.35 -4.61
C LEU A 152 13.62 -0.05 -4.21
N PHE A 153 14.43 0.43 -5.14
CA PHE A 153 15.84 0.78 -4.86
C PHE A 153 15.99 2.22 -4.36
N ILE A 154 15.23 3.15 -4.94
CA ILE A 154 15.38 4.57 -4.64
C ILE A 154 14.75 4.92 -3.29
N SER A 155 13.62 4.33 -2.90
CA SER A 155 12.94 4.71 -1.65
C SER A 155 13.75 4.42 -0.38
N PRO A 156 14.41 3.25 -0.21
CA PRO A 156 15.25 3.03 0.98
C PRO A 156 16.49 3.92 0.98
N LEU A 157 17.12 4.15 -0.18
CA LEU A 157 18.27 5.05 -0.31
C LEU A 157 17.90 6.49 0.02
N ALA A 158 16.78 6.98 -0.52
CA ALA A 158 16.28 8.32 -0.24
C ALA A 158 15.89 8.47 1.24
N GLY A 159 15.25 7.46 1.83
CA GLY A 159 14.92 7.42 3.26
C GLY A 159 16.18 7.45 4.13
N PHE A 160 17.21 6.67 3.78
CA PHE A 160 18.48 6.64 4.50
C PHE A 160 19.24 7.97 4.41
N ILE A 161 19.40 8.52 3.20
CA ILE A 161 20.09 9.80 2.99
C ILE A 161 19.32 10.94 3.67
N GLY A 162 18.00 11.00 3.47
CA GLY A 162 17.14 12.00 4.10
C GLY A 162 17.19 11.91 5.63
N GLY A 163 17.08 10.70 6.17
CA GLY A 163 17.21 10.43 7.60
C GLY A 163 18.56 10.83 8.17
N PHE A 164 19.66 10.52 7.47
CA PHE A 164 21.02 10.90 7.85
C PHE A 164 21.20 12.43 7.88
N LEU A 165 20.74 13.13 6.84
CA LEU A 165 20.83 14.58 6.76
C LEU A 165 19.96 15.27 7.82
N LEU A 166 18.73 14.81 8.02
CA LEU A 166 17.83 15.33 9.05
C LEU A 166 18.40 15.09 10.45
N MET A 167 18.95 13.90 10.72
CA MET A 167 19.61 13.61 11.99
C MET A 167 20.81 14.53 12.23
N GLY A 168 21.65 14.72 11.21
CA GLY A 168 22.79 15.65 11.29
C GLY A 168 22.37 17.09 11.56
N LEU A 169 21.27 17.54 10.94
CA LEU A 169 20.69 18.86 11.20
C LEU A 169 20.14 18.96 12.63
N PHE A 170 19.37 17.97 13.08
CA PHE A 170 18.82 17.91 14.44
C PHE A 170 19.92 17.98 15.49
N MET A 171 20.98 17.18 15.35
CA MET A 171 22.12 17.19 16.27
C MET A 171 22.81 18.55 16.32
N ARG A 172 22.91 19.28 15.19
CA ARG A 172 23.53 20.61 15.15
C ARG A 172 22.66 21.70 15.78
N LEU A 173 21.36 21.70 15.49
CA LEU A 173 20.39 22.69 15.98
C LEU A 173 20.13 22.54 17.48
N PHE A 174 19.99 21.31 17.93
CA PHE A 174 19.58 21.01 19.31
C PHE A 174 20.73 20.67 20.25
N ARG A 175 22.00 20.85 19.82
CA ARG A 175 23.20 20.54 20.63
C ARG A 175 23.24 21.22 22.00
N ARG A 176 22.57 22.37 22.14
CA ARG A 176 22.56 23.19 23.36
C ARG A 176 21.33 22.94 24.24
N LEU A 177 20.41 22.07 23.82
CA LEU A 177 19.23 21.75 24.60
C LEU A 177 19.60 20.84 25.78
N SER A 178 19.05 21.14 26.95
CA SER A 178 19.18 20.29 28.13
C SER A 178 18.09 19.22 28.19
N TYR A 179 18.24 18.27 29.13
CA TYR A 179 17.25 17.22 29.43
C TYR A 179 15.83 17.76 29.68
N LYS A 180 15.67 19.02 30.10
CA LYS A 180 14.36 19.66 30.28
C LYS A 180 13.53 19.68 28.98
N SER A 181 14.19 19.62 27.82
CA SER A 181 13.56 19.60 26.49
C SER A 181 13.03 18.24 26.09
N ARG A 182 13.20 17.19 26.92
CA ARG A 182 12.67 15.83 26.65
C ARG A 182 11.18 15.85 26.32
N LYS A 183 10.39 16.70 26.98
CA LYS A 183 8.95 16.82 26.73
C LYS A 183 8.65 17.25 25.28
N LEU A 184 9.46 18.14 24.71
CA LEU A 184 9.32 18.59 23.32
C LEU A 184 9.57 17.43 22.33
N PHE A 185 10.64 16.66 22.54
CA PHE A 185 10.97 15.51 21.69
C PHE A 185 9.96 14.38 21.80
N VAL A 186 9.44 14.13 23.01
CA VAL A 186 8.34 13.19 23.21
C VAL A 186 7.11 13.66 22.45
N PHE A 187 6.74 14.95 22.56
CA PHE A 187 5.60 15.51 21.83
C PHE A 187 5.77 15.42 20.31
N SER A 188 6.96 15.72 19.77
CA SER A 188 7.21 15.60 18.33
C SER A 188 7.04 14.17 17.84
N GLN A 189 7.30 13.15 18.67
CA GLN A 189 7.06 11.76 18.28
C GLN A 189 5.57 11.45 18.09
N TYR A 190 4.65 12.10 18.81
CA TYR A 190 3.22 11.99 18.52
C TYR A 190 2.91 12.47 17.10
N LEU A 191 3.46 13.64 16.71
CA LEU A 191 3.25 14.17 15.38
C LEU A 191 3.85 13.28 14.29
N THR A 192 5.08 12.80 14.47
CA THR A 192 5.72 11.94 13.46
C THR A 192 5.05 10.57 13.35
N THR A 193 4.59 9.98 14.47
CA THR A 193 3.87 8.69 14.45
C THR A 193 2.49 8.84 13.81
N ALA A 194 1.77 9.93 14.11
CA ALA A 194 0.52 10.26 13.43
C ALA A 194 0.73 10.45 11.92
N TRP A 195 1.76 11.20 11.54
CA TRP A 195 2.12 11.40 10.14
C TRP A 195 2.48 10.10 9.43
N LEU A 196 3.25 9.23 10.08
CA LEU A 196 3.63 7.93 9.53
C LEU A 196 2.39 7.06 9.26
N GLY A 197 1.47 6.95 10.23
CA GLY A 197 0.18 6.27 10.05
C GLY A 197 -0.64 6.86 8.91
N PHE A 198 -0.73 8.19 8.83
CA PHE A 198 -1.43 8.88 7.75
C PHE A 198 -0.84 8.58 6.37
N THR A 199 0.49 8.61 6.25
CA THR A 199 1.17 8.30 4.98
C THR A 199 1.08 6.83 4.61
N HIS A 200 1.06 5.93 5.60
CA HIS A 200 0.83 4.51 5.38
C HIS A 200 -0.57 4.27 4.83
N GLY A 201 -1.62 4.72 5.54
CA GLY A 201 -3.00 4.60 5.08
C GLY A 201 -3.21 5.20 3.69
N THR A 202 -2.66 6.39 3.44
CA THR A 202 -2.71 7.06 2.13
C THR A 202 -2.13 6.20 1.02
N ASN A 203 -0.96 5.60 1.19
CA ASN A 203 -0.30 4.84 0.13
C ASN A 203 -0.86 3.43 -0.01
N ASP A 204 -1.15 2.78 1.11
CA ASP A 204 -1.34 1.34 1.15
C ASP A 204 -2.78 0.93 0.91
N ALA A 205 -3.76 1.68 1.45
CA ALA A 205 -5.17 1.41 1.19
C ALA A 205 -5.54 1.63 -0.29
N GLN A 206 -4.81 2.52 -0.98
CA GLN A 206 -5.01 2.75 -2.42
C GLN A 206 -4.77 1.51 -3.27
N LYS A 207 -3.99 0.53 -2.79
CA LYS A 207 -3.72 -0.72 -3.53
C LYS A 207 -4.98 -1.57 -3.63
N GLY A 208 -5.68 -1.80 -2.51
CA GLY A 208 -6.96 -2.48 -2.49
C GLY A 208 -8.02 -1.73 -3.29
N MET A 209 -8.08 -0.40 -3.12
CA MET A 209 -9.00 0.46 -3.88
C MET A 209 -8.80 0.35 -5.39
N ALA A 210 -7.54 0.30 -5.85
CA ALA A 210 -7.23 0.15 -7.26
C ALA A 210 -7.76 -1.14 -7.84
N ILE A 211 -7.56 -2.23 -7.11
CA ILE A 211 -7.98 -3.55 -7.52
C ILE A 211 -9.50 -3.62 -7.60
N ILE A 212 -10.21 -3.07 -6.62
CA ILE A 212 -11.68 -2.96 -6.66
C ILE A 212 -12.12 -2.13 -7.86
N GLY A 213 -11.47 -0.99 -8.13
CA GLY A 213 -11.74 -0.16 -9.31
C GLY A 213 -11.55 -0.94 -10.63
N MET A 214 -10.48 -1.72 -10.74
CA MET A 214 -10.22 -2.59 -11.90
C MET A 214 -11.30 -3.66 -12.06
N LEU A 215 -11.73 -4.30 -10.98
CA LEU A 215 -12.77 -5.32 -10.99
C LEU A 215 -14.12 -4.74 -11.46
N LEU A 216 -14.51 -3.59 -10.91
CA LEU A 216 -15.77 -2.93 -11.28
C LEU A 216 -15.77 -2.43 -12.72
N LEU A 217 -14.62 -1.93 -13.21
CA LEU A 217 -14.44 -1.59 -14.62
C LEU A 217 -14.55 -2.83 -15.51
N SER A 218 -13.90 -3.94 -15.13
CA SER A 218 -13.92 -5.18 -15.91
C SER A 218 -15.29 -5.87 -15.92
N ALA A 219 -16.06 -5.74 -14.85
CA ALA A 219 -17.43 -6.23 -14.76
C ALA A 219 -18.44 -5.36 -15.54
N GLY A 220 -17.99 -4.22 -16.09
CA GLY A 220 -18.83 -3.30 -16.86
C GLY A 220 -19.73 -2.41 -16.01
N HIS A 221 -19.54 -2.38 -14.68
CA HIS A 221 -20.30 -1.49 -13.79
C HIS A 221 -19.94 -0.01 -14.00
N TYR A 222 -18.71 0.27 -14.42
CA TYR A 222 -18.27 1.61 -14.83
C TYR A 222 -17.68 1.58 -16.23
N ARG A 223 -17.86 2.67 -16.99
CA ARG A 223 -17.26 2.85 -18.32
C ARG A 223 -15.86 3.48 -18.25
N VAL A 224 -15.57 4.15 -17.14
CA VAL A 224 -14.32 4.84 -16.85
C VAL A 224 -13.81 4.34 -15.52
N TYR A 225 -12.49 4.20 -15.38
CA TYR A 225 -11.86 3.83 -14.12
C TYR A 225 -12.24 4.84 -13.03
N THR A 226 -13.01 4.38 -12.05
CA THR A 226 -13.51 5.17 -10.93
C THR A 226 -13.54 4.29 -9.70
N ILE A 227 -13.16 4.87 -8.56
CA ILE A 227 -13.14 4.18 -7.28
C ILE A 227 -14.30 4.74 -6.46
N PRO A 228 -15.31 3.92 -6.12
CA PRO A 228 -16.45 4.41 -5.37
C PRO A 228 -16.11 4.61 -3.89
N ASP A 229 -16.79 5.56 -3.24
CA ASP A 229 -16.54 5.93 -1.84
C ASP A 229 -16.66 4.75 -0.86
N TRP A 230 -17.55 3.79 -1.15
CA TRP A 230 -17.68 2.58 -0.35
C TRP A 230 -16.43 1.71 -0.39
N ALA A 231 -15.71 1.68 -1.52
CA ALA A 231 -14.46 0.93 -1.65
C ALA A 231 -13.35 1.63 -0.86
N ILE A 232 -13.34 2.97 -0.88
CA ILE A 232 -12.42 3.78 -0.07
C ILE A 232 -12.63 3.46 1.42
N LEU A 233 -13.89 3.54 1.89
CA LEU A 233 -14.24 3.23 3.27
C LEU A 233 -13.92 1.79 3.65
N LEU A 234 -14.20 0.83 2.77
CA LEU A 234 -13.96 -0.59 3.01
C LEU A 234 -12.47 -0.89 3.17
N CYS A 235 -11.63 -0.43 2.23
CA CYS A 235 -10.18 -0.59 2.27
C CYS A 235 -9.57 0.14 3.47
N ALA A 236 -10.00 1.38 3.75
CA ALA A 236 -9.56 2.16 4.91
C ALA A 236 -9.89 1.45 6.24
N THR A 237 -11.09 0.87 6.34
CA THR A 237 -11.49 0.11 7.52
C THR A 237 -10.66 -1.16 7.64
N SER A 238 -10.48 -1.90 6.54
CA SER A 238 -9.78 -3.19 6.56
C SER A 238 -8.32 -3.05 6.97
N ILE A 239 -7.58 -2.13 6.35
CA ILE A 239 -6.17 -1.88 6.68
C ILE A 239 -5.99 -1.34 8.10
N THR A 240 -6.99 -0.64 8.65
CA THR A 240 -6.94 -0.12 10.02
C THR A 240 -7.24 -1.20 11.06
N LEU A 241 -8.07 -2.20 10.70
CA LEU A 241 -8.40 -3.32 11.55
C LEU A 241 -7.26 -4.34 11.67
N GLY A 242 -6.45 -4.47 10.61
CA GLY A 242 -5.23 -5.28 10.61
C GLY A 242 -4.14 -4.63 11.44
#